data_AF-A0A968HUI9-F1
#
_entry.id   AF-A0A968HUI9-F1
#
_cell.length_a   1.000
_cell.length_b   1.000
_cell.length_c   1.000
_cell.angle_alpha   90.00
_cell.angle_beta   90.00
_cell.angle_gamma   90.00
#
_symmetry.space_group_name_H-M   'P 1'
#
loop_
_entity.id
_entity.type
_entity.pdbx_description
1 polymer ?
#
loop_
_entity_poly.entity_id
_entity_poly.type
_entity_poly.pdbx_seq_one_letter_code
_entity_poly.pdbx_strand_id
1 'polypeptide(L)'
;MADEVGDTTSDESGSSESGESESGESSSSSESSETADGESSETADTEESADTETTETETTETTGDDCTDEEIACDGLDEDCNGVVDDLDLEQDGFCDCYKIGIIGTAGANPAANFADWLEDKGTSATRFGTMPNHVLTEADLADYDVLIVDRLTHVYSPQERQLLADWVAAGHGVISMAGYTNSQIDRDQQNSLVAGLGLTYEAPIYIDPTEVWQNHPVAMGAEAVQIYGGWRVAGNGEVFVRPQGEPQNSFGTAVEFGEGAVIVFSDEWISFDSEWQAIPEVRSSGPT
;
A
#
# COMPACT_ATOMS: atom_id res chain seq x y z
N MET A 1 22.32 -8.23 -64.01
CA MET A 1 21.65 -7.23 -63.16
C MET A 1 21.87 -7.73 -61.74
N ALA A 2 23.10 -7.61 -61.21
CA ALA A 2 23.59 -6.46 -60.41
C ALA A 2 22.63 -6.26 -59.23
N ASP A 3 22.78 -6.94 -58.08
CA ASP A 3 23.92 -7.02 -57.13
C ASP A 3 24.23 -5.66 -56.51
N GLU A 4 23.73 -5.42 -55.29
CA GLU A 4 24.22 -4.35 -54.41
C GLU A 4 24.05 -4.78 -52.94
N VAL A 5 25.17 -5.24 -52.39
CA VAL A 5 25.40 -5.52 -50.97
C VAL A 5 26.08 -4.28 -50.39
N GLY A 6 25.42 -3.61 -49.44
CA GLY A 6 25.97 -2.47 -48.71
C GLY A 6 26.58 -2.91 -47.39
N ASP A 7 27.89 -3.13 -47.40
CA ASP A 7 28.78 -3.28 -46.26
C ASP A 7 29.31 -1.89 -45.85
N THR A 8 29.18 -1.52 -44.59
CA THR A 8 29.86 -0.35 -44.02
C THR A 8 30.44 -0.70 -42.66
N THR A 9 31.74 -0.96 -42.67
CA THR A 9 32.65 -1.02 -41.52
C THR A 9 33.55 0.22 -41.54
N SER A 10 33.67 0.93 -40.43
CA SER A 10 34.80 1.80 -40.01
C SER A 10 34.57 2.14 -38.53
N ASP A 11 35.20 1.46 -37.58
CA ASP A 11 36.47 1.83 -36.95
C ASP A 11 36.52 3.26 -36.39
N GLU A 12 36.38 3.41 -35.07
CA GLU A 12 37.23 4.36 -34.35
C GLU A 12 37.58 3.88 -32.93
N SER A 13 38.89 3.84 -32.72
CA SER A 13 39.64 3.32 -31.60
C SER A 13 39.81 4.36 -30.48
N GLY A 14 39.60 3.95 -29.23
CA GLY A 14 39.94 4.72 -28.04
C GLY A 14 40.42 3.83 -26.89
N SER A 15 41.74 3.56 -26.87
CA SER A 15 42.53 3.28 -25.66
C SER A 15 42.32 4.44 -24.65
N SER A 16 42.43 4.35 -23.33
CA SER A 16 43.19 3.51 -22.39
C SER A 16 42.89 4.10 -21.01
N GLU A 17 42.75 3.29 -19.95
CA GLU A 17 43.52 3.47 -18.70
C GLU A 17 43.14 2.38 -17.69
N SER A 18 44.14 1.55 -17.41
CA SER A 18 44.23 0.57 -16.35
C SER A 18 44.55 1.27 -15.03
N GLY A 19 43.65 1.17 -14.05
CA GLY A 19 43.90 1.54 -12.66
C GLY A 19 43.79 0.30 -11.77
N GLU A 20 44.92 -0.38 -11.57
CA GLU A 20 45.13 -1.34 -10.48
C GLU A 20 45.24 -0.57 -9.16
N SER A 21 44.53 -0.99 -8.11
CA SER A 21 44.89 -0.65 -6.72
C SER A 21 44.41 -1.75 -5.78
N GLU A 22 45.35 -2.64 -5.55
CA GLU A 22 45.70 -3.45 -4.38
C GLU A 22 44.75 -3.48 -3.18
N SER A 23 44.40 -4.73 -2.87
CA SER A 23 44.09 -5.35 -1.59
C SER A 23 44.67 -4.67 -0.34
N GLY A 24 43.79 -4.26 0.57
CA GLY A 24 44.10 -4.05 1.98
C GLY A 24 43.34 -5.05 2.84
N GLU A 25 43.97 -6.19 3.13
CA GLU A 25 43.53 -7.09 4.20
C GLU A 25 43.80 -6.40 5.56
N SER A 26 42.79 -6.36 6.43
CA SER A 26 43.00 -6.07 7.85
C SER A 26 42.17 -7.04 8.68
N SER A 27 42.84 -8.13 9.03
CA SER A 27 42.47 -9.02 10.10
C SER A 27 42.91 -8.41 11.43
N SER A 28 41.95 -8.04 12.27
CA SER A 28 42.19 -7.82 13.70
C SER A 28 41.18 -8.60 14.52
N SER A 29 41.74 -9.56 15.24
CA SER A 29 41.16 -10.45 16.23
C SER A 29 40.82 -9.74 17.54
N SER A 30 40.32 -10.56 18.50
CA SER A 30 40.31 -10.40 19.97
C SER A 30 39.11 -9.61 20.52
N GLU A 31 38.11 -10.27 21.12
CA GLU A 31 38.04 -10.93 22.45
C GLU A 31 37.38 -10.03 23.51
N SER A 32 36.76 -10.70 24.50
CA SER A 32 36.27 -10.20 25.80
C SER A 32 34.84 -9.66 25.82
N SER A 33 33.86 -10.40 26.38
CA SER A 33 33.48 -10.44 27.81
C SER A 33 33.15 -9.03 28.34
N GLU A 34 31.95 -8.75 28.81
CA GLU A 34 31.58 -8.97 30.21
C GLU A 34 30.06 -8.92 30.46
N THR A 35 29.66 -9.73 31.42
CA THR A 35 28.44 -9.74 32.23
C THR A 35 28.12 -8.38 32.87
N ALA A 36 26.83 -8.02 32.91
CA ALA A 36 26.29 -7.15 33.94
C ALA A 36 24.86 -7.60 34.30
N ASP A 37 24.78 -8.45 35.32
CA ASP A 37 23.64 -8.55 36.21
C ASP A 37 23.39 -7.19 36.87
N GLY A 38 22.14 -6.74 36.83
CA GLY A 38 21.68 -5.53 37.49
C GLY A 38 20.31 -5.76 38.09
N GLU A 39 20.26 -6.51 39.19
CA GLU A 39 19.16 -6.42 40.15
C GLU A 39 19.11 -5.00 40.71
N SER A 40 17.95 -4.34 40.64
CA SER A 40 17.58 -3.37 41.66
C SER A 40 16.08 -3.43 41.96
N SER A 41 15.85 -3.83 43.19
CA SER A 41 14.65 -3.74 44.01
C SER A 41 14.12 -2.31 44.16
N GLU A 42 12.87 -2.25 44.65
CA GLU A 42 12.15 -1.19 45.40
C GLU A 42 10.93 -0.63 44.64
N THR A 43 9.71 -1.13 44.90
CA THR A 43 8.76 -0.77 45.98
C THR A 43 8.57 0.74 46.18
N ALA A 44 7.44 1.26 45.71
CA ALA A 44 6.71 2.33 46.40
C ALA A 44 5.23 2.28 45.98
N ASP A 45 4.42 1.78 46.90
CA ASP A 45 2.99 2.03 47.00
C ASP A 45 2.69 3.53 46.86
N THR A 46 1.72 3.87 46.01
CA THR A 46 0.93 5.08 46.18
C THR A 46 -0.50 4.75 45.74
N GLU A 47 -1.29 4.37 46.73
CA GLU A 47 -2.74 4.38 46.64
C GLU A 47 -3.21 5.83 46.54
N GLU A 48 -3.73 6.23 45.39
CA GLU A 48 -4.58 7.42 45.29
C GLU A 48 -5.91 6.98 44.68
N SER A 49 -6.91 6.84 45.55
CA SER A 49 -8.31 6.69 45.20
C SER A 49 -8.77 7.95 44.49
N ALA A 50 -9.10 7.83 43.20
CA ALA A 50 -9.92 8.79 42.50
C ALA A 50 -11.29 8.15 42.23
N ASP A 51 -12.32 8.75 42.82
CA ASP A 51 -13.73 8.47 42.57
C ASP A 51 -14.01 8.56 41.07
N THR A 52 -14.18 7.40 40.43
CA THR A 52 -14.76 7.29 39.09
C THR A 52 -16.25 7.56 39.20
N GLU A 53 -16.67 8.79 38.89
CA GLU A 53 -18.06 9.08 38.54
C GLU A 53 -18.41 8.27 37.29
N THR A 54 -19.08 7.14 37.51
CA THR A 54 -19.72 6.32 36.51
C THR A 54 -20.78 7.17 35.81
N THR A 55 -20.39 7.80 34.70
CA THR A 55 -21.35 8.35 33.74
C THR A 55 -21.97 7.16 33.04
N GLU A 56 -23.16 6.77 33.50
CA GLU A 56 -24.02 5.81 32.82
C GLU A 56 -24.35 6.40 31.44
N THR A 57 -23.55 6.05 30.43
CA THR A 57 -23.94 6.21 29.03
C THR A 57 -25.17 5.33 28.87
N GLU A 58 -26.35 5.95 28.85
CA GLU A 58 -27.58 5.32 28.40
C GLU A 58 -27.36 4.87 26.96
N THR A 59 -26.85 3.66 26.78
CA THR A 59 -26.99 2.90 25.55
C THR A 59 -28.48 2.64 25.42
N THR A 60 -29.17 3.50 24.67
CA THR A 60 -30.48 3.22 24.11
C THR A 60 -30.31 1.98 23.23
N GLU A 61 -30.43 0.80 23.84
CA GLU A 61 -30.71 -0.43 23.12
C GLU A 61 -32.08 -0.25 22.47
N THR A 62 -32.08 0.20 21.22
CA THR A 62 -33.21 0.16 20.30
C THR A 62 -33.54 -1.30 20.05
N THR A 63 -34.23 -1.90 21.01
CA THR A 63 -34.74 -3.28 21.00
C THR A 63 -36.00 -3.41 20.13
N GLY A 64 -36.11 -2.63 19.06
CA GLY A 64 -37.24 -2.64 18.15
C GLY A 64 -36.76 -2.96 16.74
N ASP A 65 -36.94 -4.22 16.33
CA ASP A 65 -37.60 -4.74 15.10
C ASP A 65 -37.65 -3.89 13.80
N ASP A 66 -36.94 -2.78 13.70
CA ASP A 66 -36.95 -1.84 12.57
C ASP A 66 -35.75 -2.09 11.64
N CYS A 67 -35.36 -3.38 11.48
CA CYS A 67 -34.46 -3.73 10.39
C CYS A 67 -35.18 -3.48 9.06
N THR A 68 -34.55 -2.73 8.15
CA THR A 68 -34.99 -2.58 6.77
C THR A 68 -34.59 -3.81 5.95
N ASP A 69 -35.10 -3.91 4.72
CA ASP A 69 -34.69 -5.01 3.82
C ASP A 69 -33.33 -4.74 3.15
N GLU A 70 -32.89 -3.48 3.16
CA GLU A 70 -31.68 -2.96 2.51
C GLU A 70 -31.14 -1.78 3.34
N GLU A 71 -29.82 -1.58 3.34
CA GLU A 71 -29.17 -0.38 3.87
C GLU A 71 -29.66 0.86 3.12
N ILE A 72 -29.83 2.00 3.81
CA ILE A 72 -30.41 3.22 3.20
C ILE A 72 -29.49 4.43 3.29
N ALA A 73 -28.50 4.40 4.18
CA ALA A 73 -27.58 5.51 4.40
C ALA A 73 -26.17 5.02 4.76
N CYS A 74 -25.22 5.95 4.72
CA CYS A 74 -23.87 5.77 5.24
C CYS A 74 -23.76 6.57 6.55
N ASP A 75 -24.44 6.12 7.60
CA ASP A 75 -24.61 6.86 8.86
C ASP A 75 -24.05 6.15 10.11
N GLY A 76 -23.40 5.00 9.92
CA GLY A 76 -22.76 4.20 10.97
C GLY A 76 -23.72 3.25 11.68
N LEU A 77 -24.89 3.01 11.11
CA LEU A 77 -25.88 2.05 11.60
C LEU A 77 -25.92 0.83 10.66
N ASP A 78 -26.37 -0.31 11.18
CA ASP A 78 -26.65 -1.51 10.38
C ASP A 78 -28.17 -1.59 10.27
N GLU A 79 -28.72 -1.01 9.22
CA GLU A 79 -30.15 -0.79 9.09
C GLU A 79 -30.86 -2.05 8.60
N ASP A 80 -30.19 -2.86 7.79
CA ASP A 80 -30.72 -4.16 7.33
C ASP A 80 -30.44 -5.33 8.31
N CYS A 81 -29.67 -5.07 9.37
CA CYS A 81 -29.28 -6.00 10.42
C CYS A 81 -28.51 -7.23 9.90
N ASN A 82 -27.77 -7.09 8.80
CA ASN A 82 -26.98 -8.18 8.22
C ASN A 82 -25.64 -8.42 8.93
N GLY A 83 -25.27 -7.53 9.86
CA GLY A 83 -24.04 -7.57 10.65
C GLY A 83 -22.88 -6.81 10.02
N VAL A 84 -23.10 -6.11 8.91
CA VAL A 84 -22.16 -5.21 8.24
C VAL A 84 -22.77 -3.81 8.28
N VAL A 85 -22.04 -2.88 8.88
CA VAL A 85 -22.47 -1.47 8.99
C VAL A 85 -22.14 -0.75 7.68
N ASP A 86 -23.04 0.09 7.18
CA ASP A 86 -22.83 0.95 6.01
C ASP A 86 -22.44 0.19 4.73
N ASP A 87 -22.99 -1.00 4.45
CA ASP A 87 -22.67 -1.78 3.24
C ASP A 87 -23.48 -1.41 1.99
N LEU A 88 -23.97 -0.17 1.96
CA LEU A 88 -24.77 0.40 0.87
C LEU A 88 -24.02 0.36 -0.48
N ASP A 89 -24.60 -0.33 -1.45
CA ASP A 89 -24.18 -0.36 -2.87
C ASP A 89 -25.38 0.05 -3.74
N LEU A 90 -25.57 1.37 -3.93
CA LEU A 90 -26.72 1.94 -4.63
C LEU A 90 -26.77 1.53 -6.10
N GLU A 91 -25.60 1.31 -6.72
CA GLU A 91 -25.48 0.98 -8.13
C GLU A 91 -25.39 -0.53 -8.40
N GLN A 92 -25.28 -1.35 -7.35
CA GLN A 92 -25.06 -2.80 -7.40
C GLN A 92 -23.81 -3.17 -8.21
N ASP A 93 -22.77 -2.35 -8.10
CA ASP A 93 -21.53 -2.54 -8.85
C ASP A 93 -20.47 -3.32 -8.07
N GLY A 94 -20.80 -3.73 -6.84
CA GLY A 94 -19.97 -4.50 -5.94
C GLY A 94 -19.05 -3.65 -5.08
N PHE A 95 -19.19 -2.31 -5.11
CA PHE A 95 -18.48 -1.38 -4.24
C PHE A 95 -19.45 -0.77 -3.23
N CYS A 96 -19.00 -0.66 -1.98
CA CYS A 96 -19.77 0.05 -0.97
C CYS A 96 -19.50 1.55 -1.13
N ASP A 97 -20.59 2.30 -1.33
CA ASP A 97 -20.60 3.74 -1.57
C ASP A 97 -20.25 4.54 -0.29
N CYS A 98 -20.15 3.87 0.85
CA CYS A 98 -19.88 4.51 2.13
C CYS A 98 -18.40 4.70 2.44
N TYR A 99 -17.50 4.04 1.69
CA TYR A 99 -16.08 4.10 1.97
C TYR A 99 -15.48 5.49 1.75
N LYS A 100 -14.72 5.94 2.74
CA LYS A 100 -13.90 7.15 2.69
C LYS A 100 -12.44 6.76 2.46
N ILE A 101 -11.89 7.24 1.36
CA ILE A 101 -10.54 6.91 0.92
C ILE A 101 -9.61 8.09 1.16
N GLY A 102 -8.61 7.88 2.01
CA GLY A 102 -7.48 8.79 2.17
C GLY A 102 -6.38 8.42 1.17
N ILE A 103 -5.77 9.41 0.51
CA ILE A 103 -4.58 9.20 -0.32
C ILE A 103 -3.41 9.96 0.29
N ILE A 104 -2.47 9.26 0.91
CA ILE A 104 -1.31 9.89 1.54
C ILE A 104 -0.14 10.01 0.56
N GLY A 105 0.42 11.22 0.47
CA GLY A 105 1.57 11.54 -0.37
C GLY A 105 1.19 12.34 -1.62
N THR A 106 2.10 12.41 -2.59
CA THR A 106 1.97 13.32 -3.74
C THR A 106 1.54 12.58 -5.00
N ALA A 107 0.83 13.25 -5.91
CA ALA A 107 0.62 12.65 -7.23
C ALA A 107 1.97 12.40 -7.95
N GLY A 108 1.99 11.44 -8.86
CA GLY A 108 3.13 11.17 -9.74
C GLY A 108 3.47 12.33 -10.68
N ALA A 109 4.46 12.13 -11.55
CA ALA A 109 4.85 13.13 -12.54
C ALA A 109 3.81 13.26 -13.68
N ASN A 110 3.02 12.22 -13.89
CA ASN A 110 1.98 12.17 -14.91
C ASN A 110 0.61 12.55 -14.34
N PRO A 111 -0.31 13.07 -15.18
CA PRO A 111 -1.70 13.28 -14.78
C PRO A 111 -2.35 11.99 -14.27
N ALA A 112 -3.15 12.10 -13.21
CA ALA A 112 -3.79 10.99 -12.50
C ALA A 112 -5.21 11.33 -12.03
N ALA A 113 -5.89 12.23 -12.76
CA ALA A 113 -7.22 12.69 -12.39
C ALA A 113 -8.26 11.57 -12.54
N ASN A 114 -8.13 10.76 -13.59
CA ASN A 114 -9.07 9.66 -13.87
C ASN A 114 -9.11 8.64 -12.74
N PHE A 115 -7.99 8.41 -12.04
CA PHE A 115 -7.95 7.45 -10.94
C PHE A 115 -8.78 7.92 -9.75
N ALA A 116 -8.62 9.19 -9.35
CA ALA A 116 -9.44 9.76 -8.28
C ALA A 116 -10.91 9.89 -8.70
N ASP A 117 -11.17 10.37 -9.91
CA ASP A 117 -12.52 10.48 -10.46
C ASP A 117 -13.21 9.10 -10.51
N TRP A 118 -12.48 8.03 -10.86
CA TRP A 118 -13.01 6.68 -10.87
C TRP A 118 -13.35 6.17 -9.46
N LEU A 119 -12.49 6.43 -8.47
CA LEU A 119 -12.82 6.09 -7.08
C LEU A 119 -14.11 6.80 -6.65
N GLU A 120 -14.24 8.09 -6.96
CA GLU A 120 -15.42 8.89 -6.62
C GLU A 120 -16.70 8.45 -7.38
N ASP A 121 -16.57 7.97 -8.62
CA ASP A 121 -17.68 7.42 -9.42
C ASP A 121 -18.18 6.09 -8.85
N LYS A 122 -17.36 5.36 -8.09
CA LYS A 122 -17.72 4.14 -7.36
C LYS A 122 -18.35 4.41 -5.99
N GLY A 123 -19.06 5.54 -5.91
CA GLY A 123 -19.73 6.04 -4.70
C GLY A 123 -18.81 6.48 -3.57
N THR A 124 -17.52 6.19 -3.62
CA THR A 124 -16.58 6.53 -2.54
C THR A 124 -16.20 8.01 -2.53
N SER A 125 -15.50 8.46 -1.48
CA SER A 125 -14.82 9.76 -1.49
C SER A 125 -13.31 9.56 -1.49
N ALA A 126 -12.56 10.38 -2.24
CA ALA A 126 -11.10 10.28 -2.32
C ALA A 126 -10.42 11.61 -1.95
N THR A 127 -9.76 11.67 -0.80
CA THR A 127 -9.09 12.89 -0.32
C THR A 127 -7.58 12.70 -0.18
N ARG A 128 -6.80 13.55 -0.87
CA ARG A 128 -5.33 13.52 -0.77
C ARG A 128 -4.80 14.39 0.37
N PHE A 129 -3.90 13.83 1.18
CA PHE A 129 -3.22 14.53 2.28
C PHE A 129 -1.73 14.12 2.39
N GLY A 130 -1.03 14.62 3.41
CA GLY A 130 0.37 14.25 3.68
C GLY A 130 1.39 14.63 2.60
N THR A 131 1.09 15.68 1.82
CA THR A 131 1.92 16.10 0.67
C THR A 131 3.18 16.90 1.06
N MET A 132 3.32 17.28 2.33
CA MET A 132 4.48 18.04 2.80
C MET A 132 5.68 17.11 3.07
N PRO A 133 6.94 17.54 2.78
CA PRO A 133 8.15 16.73 2.99
C PRO A 133 8.46 16.31 4.44
N ASN A 134 7.69 16.79 5.41
CA ASN A 134 7.85 16.55 6.84
C ASN A 134 6.49 16.41 7.52
N HIS A 135 5.46 15.99 6.77
CA HIS A 135 4.17 15.68 7.36
C HIS A 135 4.35 14.60 8.43
N VAL A 136 3.71 14.78 9.58
CA VAL A 136 3.69 13.75 10.62
C VAL A 136 2.33 13.10 10.57
N LEU A 137 2.27 11.78 10.40
CA LEU A 137 1.03 11.04 10.41
C LEU A 137 0.44 11.03 11.84
N THR A 138 -0.81 11.43 11.98
CA THR A 138 -1.53 11.47 13.25
C THR A 138 -2.84 10.69 13.19
N GLU A 139 -3.38 10.31 14.35
CA GLU A 139 -4.71 9.67 14.44
C GLU A 139 -5.79 10.53 13.77
N ALA A 140 -5.70 11.85 13.93
CA ALA A 140 -6.63 12.79 13.32
C ALA A 140 -6.57 12.80 11.78
N ASP A 141 -5.41 12.44 11.18
CA ASP A 141 -5.32 12.30 9.73
C ASP A 141 -6.02 11.02 9.24
N LEU A 142 -6.19 10.00 10.09
CA LEU A 142 -6.76 8.69 9.74
C LEU A 142 -8.23 8.54 10.14
N ALA A 143 -8.70 9.33 11.11
CA ALA A 143 -10.01 9.16 11.75
C ALA A 143 -11.21 9.25 10.79
N ASP A 144 -11.05 9.93 9.65
CA ASP A 144 -12.12 10.13 8.68
C ASP A 144 -12.12 9.09 7.54
N TYR A 145 -11.20 8.14 7.53
CA TYR A 145 -11.02 7.19 6.41
C TYR A 145 -11.28 5.74 6.84
N ASP A 146 -11.70 4.95 5.86
CA ASP A 146 -11.84 3.49 5.96
C ASP A 146 -10.71 2.79 5.23
N VAL A 147 -10.23 3.41 4.14
CA VAL A 147 -9.15 2.90 3.29
C VAL A 147 -8.10 4.00 3.10
N LEU A 148 -6.83 3.62 3.23
CA LEU A 148 -5.69 4.49 2.96
C LEU A 148 -4.91 3.99 1.74
N ILE A 149 -4.81 4.82 0.71
CA ILE A 149 -3.91 4.62 -0.42
C ILE A 149 -2.58 5.32 -0.15
N VAL A 150 -1.50 4.55 -0.06
CA VAL A 150 -0.12 5.04 0.08
C VAL A 150 0.45 5.30 -1.31
N ASP A 151 0.58 6.57 -1.68
CA ASP A 151 0.90 7.05 -3.03
C ASP A 151 2.04 8.08 -3.00
N ARG A 152 3.22 7.65 -3.47
CA ARG A 152 4.46 8.46 -3.56
C ARG A 152 4.71 9.33 -2.33
N LEU A 153 5.07 8.68 -1.22
CA LEU A 153 5.43 9.37 0.01
C LEU A 153 6.60 10.31 -0.21
N THR A 154 6.60 11.44 0.51
CA THR A 154 7.58 12.51 0.33
C THR A 154 8.81 12.37 1.23
N HIS A 155 8.76 11.47 2.21
CA HIS A 155 9.79 11.24 3.21
C HIS A 155 9.57 9.89 3.92
N VAL A 156 10.53 9.51 4.78
CA VAL A 156 10.48 8.29 5.59
C VAL A 156 9.74 8.61 6.88
N TYR A 157 8.64 7.91 7.13
CA TYR A 157 7.87 8.00 8.37
C TYR A 157 8.60 7.28 9.51
N SER A 158 8.43 7.80 10.73
CA SER A 158 9.06 7.23 11.93
C SER A 158 8.46 5.87 12.32
N PRO A 159 9.14 5.09 13.17
CA PRO A 159 8.57 3.86 13.72
C PRO A 159 7.25 4.08 14.47
N GLN A 160 7.06 5.24 15.11
CA GLN A 160 5.81 5.58 15.81
C GLN A 160 4.66 5.78 14.83
N GLU A 161 4.88 6.50 13.73
CA GLU A 161 3.88 6.73 12.69
C GLU A 161 3.52 5.44 11.95
N ARG A 162 4.51 4.57 11.72
CA ARG A 162 4.27 3.22 11.21
C ARG A 162 3.40 2.39 12.15
N GLN A 163 3.68 2.43 13.45
CA GLN A 163 2.89 1.70 14.44
C GLN A 163 1.45 2.24 14.49
N LEU A 164 1.28 3.56 14.44
CA LEU A 164 -0.03 4.19 14.34
C LEU A 164 -0.84 3.65 13.15
N LEU A 165 -0.23 3.58 11.96
CA LEU A 165 -0.89 3.00 10.79
C LEU A 165 -1.22 1.51 11.01
N ALA A 166 -0.29 0.74 11.59
CA ALA A 166 -0.52 -0.67 11.87
C ALA A 166 -1.68 -0.89 12.86
N ASP A 167 -1.77 -0.07 13.91
CA ASP A 167 -2.85 -0.14 14.90
C ASP A 167 -4.20 0.22 14.25
N TRP A 168 -4.22 1.22 13.37
CA TRP A 168 -5.40 1.60 12.59
C TRP A 168 -5.84 0.46 11.66
N VAL A 169 -4.95 -0.13 10.86
CA VAL A 169 -5.30 -1.30 10.03
C VAL A 169 -5.79 -2.46 10.89
N ALA A 170 -5.13 -2.76 12.00
CA ALA A 170 -5.52 -3.84 12.90
C ALA A 170 -6.94 -3.69 13.47
N ALA A 171 -7.45 -2.45 13.52
CA ALA A 171 -8.80 -2.11 13.98
C ALA A 171 -9.89 -2.20 12.90
N GLY A 172 -9.59 -2.76 11.72
CA GLY A 172 -10.60 -3.03 10.68
C GLY A 172 -10.41 -2.25 9.38
N HIS A 173 -9.44 -1.33 9.33
CA HIS A 173 -9.25 -0.45 8.18
C HIS A 173 -8.37 -1.06 7.07
N GLY A 174 -8.50 -0.54 5.85
CA GLY A 174 -7.79 -1.02 4.66
C GLY A 174 -6.58 -0.19 4.27
N VAL A 175 -5.51 -0.82 3.75
CA VAL A 175 -4.39 -0.13 3.11
C VAL A 175 -4.16 -0.68 1.70
N ILE A 176 -3.96 0.22 0.74
CA ILE A 176 -3.44 -0.09 -0.60
C ILE A 176 -2.14 0.69 -0.78
N SER A 177 -1.06 0.06 -1.20
CA SER A 177 0.19 0.74 -1.51
C SER A 177 0.62 0.49 -2.94
N MET A 178 1.12 1.55 -3.58
CA MET A 178 1.72 1.54 -4.91
C MET A 178 3.12 2.19 -4.84
N ALA A 179 4.05 1.74 -5.68
CA ALA A 179 5.42 2.28 -5.78
C ALA A 179 5.88 2.26 -7.24
N GLY A 180 7.06 2.83 -7.54
CA GLY A 180 7.65 2.77 -8.90
C GLY A 180 7.91 4.15 -9.54
N TYR A 181 7.46 5.24 -8.92
CA TYR A 181 7.51 6.61 -9.46
C TYR A 181 8.88 7.07 -9.98
N THR A 182 9.96 6.65 -9.31
CA THR A 182 11.32 7.07 -9.68
C THR A 182 12.32 5.92 -9.79
N ASN A 183 11.90 4.68 -9.55
CA ASN A 183 12.76 3.50 -9.59
C ASN A 183 14.03 3.66 -8.74
N SER A 184 13.96 4.45 -7.66
CA SER A 184 15.09 4.81 -6.83
C SER A 184 14.99 4.18 -5.44
N GLN A 185 16.15 3.97 -4.81
CA GLN A 185 16.21 3.48 -3.44
C GLN A 185 15.45 4.41 -2.47
N ILE A 186 15.47 5.71 -2.71
CA ILE A 186 14.79 6.71 -1.86
C ILE A 186 13.28 6.51 -1.90
N ASP A 187 12.69 6.40 -3.10
CA ASP A 187 11.26 6.16 -3.28
C ASP A 187 10.83 4.85 -2.61
N ARG A 188 11.61 3.78 -2.80
CA ARG A 188 11.36 2.50 -2.14
C ARG A 188 11.42 2.61 -0.61
N ASP A 189 12.41 3.32 -0.08
CA ASP A 189 12.59 3.48 1.37
C ASP A 189 11.48 4.34 1.98
N GLN A 190 10.99 5.34 1.24
CA GLN A 190 9.83 6.14 1.62
C GLN A 190 8.57 5.27 1.70
N GLN A 191 8.23 4.51 0.65
CA GLN A 191 7.06 3.62 0.67
C GLN A 191 7.16 2.56 1.78
N ASN A 192 8.30 1.88 1.88
CA ASN A 192 8.55 0.88 2.92
C ASN A 192 8.55 1.46 4.34
N SER A 193 8.68 2.78 4.51
CA SER A 193 8.64 3.39 5.84
C SER A 193 7.30 3.19 6.54
N LEU A 194 6.20 3.03 5.79
CA LEU A 194 4.88 2.67 6.32
C LEU A 194 4.57 1.18 6.12
N VAL A 195 4.61 0.66 4.89
CA VAL A 195 4.10 -0.70 4.60
C VAL A 195 4.88 -1.84 5.26
N ALA A 196 6.17 -1.65 5.57
CA ALA A 196 6.95 -2.69 6.24
C ALA A 196 6.40 -3.09 7.61
N GLY A 197 5.69 -2.18 8.29
CA GLY A 197 5.02 -2.48 9.57
C GLY A 197 3.84 -3.44 9.43
N LEU A 198 3.32 -3.56 8.21
CA LEU A 198 2.16 -4.39 7.86
C LEU A 198 2.58 -5.76 7.31
N GLY A 199 3.88 -6.09 7.36
CA GLY A 199 4.41 -7.39 6.96
C GLY A 199 4.69 -7.55 5.45
N LEU A 200 4.47 -6.50 4.66
CA LEU A 200 4.77 -6.45 3.22
C LEU A 200 5.80 -5.36 2.91
N THR A 201 6.61 -5.57 1.88
CA THR A 201 7.68 -4.63 1.47
C THR A 201 7.90 -4.64 -0.03
N TYR A 202 8.42 -3.52 -0.54
CA TYR A 202 9.01 -3.42 -1.87
C TYR A 202 10.49 -3.80 -1.83
N GLU A 203 10.91 -4.66 -2.74
CA GLU A 203 12.28 -5.17 -2.85
C GLU A 203 12.76 -5.17 -4.31
N ALA A 204 14.08 -5.29 -4.50
CA ALA A 204 14.64 -5.57 -5.82
C ALA A 204 14.29 -7.01 -6.28
N PRO A 205 14.23 -7.28 -7.59
CA PRO A 205 14.51 -6.38 -8.71
C PRO A 205 13.35 -5.44 -9.05
N ILE A 206 13.63 -4.50 -9.97
CA ILE A 206 12.61 -3.71 -10.68
C ILE A 206 12.26 -4.45 -11.96
N TYR A 207 10.99 -4.43 -12.34
CA TYR A 207 10.46 -5.03 -13.55
C TYR A 207 10.05 -3.97 -14.56
N ILE A 208 10.28 -4.29 -15.83
CA ILE A 208 9.95 -3.45 -16.98
C ILE A 208 9.25 -4.34 -18.00
N ASP A 209 7.97 -4.08 -18.24
CA ASP A 209 7.11 -4.82 -19.18
C ASP A 209 7.15 -6.35 -18.98
N PRO A 210 6.97 -6.86 -17.73
CA PRO A 210 6.92 -8.29 -17.49
C PRO A 210 5.61 -8.89 -18.00
N THR A 211 5.62 -10.15 -18.45
CA THR A 211 4.35 -10.88 -18.61
C THR A 211 3.78 -11.22 -17.25
N GLU A 212 2.54 -10.83 -16.98
CA GLU A 212 1.85 -11.12 -15.73
C GLU A 212 1.20 -12.50 -15.73
N VAL A 213 1.10 -13.09 -14.54
CA VAL A 213 0.32 -14.30 -14.27
C VAL A 213 -0.59 -14.01 -13.08
N TRP A 214 -1.85 -13.71 -13.38
CA TRP A 214 -2.90 -13.51 -12.40
C TRP A 214 -3.24 -14.82 -11.68
N GLN A 215 -3.40 -14.73 -10.37
CA GLN A 215 -3.78 -15.85 -9.52
C GLN A 215 -5.29 -15.81 -9.25
N ASN A 216 -5.86 -16.95 -8.84
CA ASN A 216 -7.26 -17.00 -8.46
C ASN A 216 -7.47 -16.34 -7.09
N HIS A 217 -7.67 -15.02 -7.09
CA HIS A 217 -7.81 -14.17 -5.91
C HIS A 217 -8.92 -13.14 -6.14
N PRO A 218 -9.73 -12.76 -5.13
CA PRO A 218 -10.80 -11.76 -5.29
C PRO A 218 -10.34 -10.44 -5.95
N VAL A 219 -9.23 -9.87 -5.48
CA VAL A 219 -8.60 -8.65 -6.07
C VAL A 219 -8.25 -8.78 -7.56
N ALA A 220 -7.99 -9.99 -8.05
CA ALA A 220 -7.59 -10.25 -9.44
C ALA A 220 -8.75 -10.75 -10.31
N MET A 221 -9.97 -10.86 -9.79
CA MET A 221 -11.10 -11.33 -10.59
C MET A 221 -11.40 -10.35 -11.73
N GLY A 222 -11.41 -10.88 -12.96
CA GLY A 222 -11.63 -10.07 -14.16
C GLY A 222 -10.42 -9.27 -14.63
N ALA A 223 -9.30 -9.28 -13.89
CA ALA A 223 -8.07 -8.65 -14.34
C ALA A 223 -7.40 -9.49 -15.44
N GLU A 224 -7.13 -8.88 -16.60
CA GLU A 224 -6.47 -9.54 -17.73
C GLU A 224 -5.03 -9.05 -17.93
N ALA A 225 -4.77 -7.76 -17.72
CA ALA A 225 -3.47 -7.13 -17.85
C ALA A 225 -3.42 -5.81 -17.07
N VAL A 226 -2.21 -5.38 -16.70
CA VAL A 226 -1.90 -4.06 -16.14
C VAL A 226 -0.48 -3.71 -16.55
N GLN A 227 -0.21 -2.49 -17.02
CA GLN A 227 1.16 -2.14 -17.35
C GLN A 227 2.03 -2.07 -16.09
N ILE A 228 3.16 -2.78 -16.11
CA ILE A 228 4.22 -2.66 -15.11
C ILE A 228 5.47 -2.10 -15.80
N TYR A 229 5.85 -0.88 -15.46
CA TYR A 229 7.00 -0.17 -16.01
C TYR A 229 7.75 0.61 -14.92
N GLY A 230 8.55 -0.12 -14.15
CA GLY A 230 9.22 0.41 -12.96
C GLY A 230 8.81 -0.31 -11.68
N GLY A 231 7.89 -1.27 -11.78
CA GLY A 231 7.37 -1.95 -10.62
C GLY A 231 8.43 -2.68 -9.79
N TRP A 232 8.35 -2.51 -8.47
CA TRP A 232 9.18 -3.21 -7.51
C TRP A 232 8.60 -4.58 -7.16
N ARG A 233 9.45 -5.59 -7.00
CA ARG A 233 9.00 -6.85 -6.40
C ARG A 233 8.32 -6.61 -5.05
N VAL A 234 7.17 -7.22 -4.85
CA VAL A 234 6.51 -7.28 -3.54
C VAL A 234 6.99 -8.52 -2.78
N ALA A 235 7.42 -8.33 -1.54
CA ALA A 235 7.89 -9.39 -0.64
C ALA A 235 7.16 -9.34 0.70
N GLY A 236 6.99 -10.50 1.33
CA GLY A 236 6.30 -10.65 2.60
C GLY A 236 5.40 -11.89 2.64
N ASN A 237 4.75 -12.11 3.77
CA ASN A 237 3.78 -13.20 3.93
C ASN A 237 2.39 -12.68 3.56
N GLY A 238 1.76 -13.28 2.57
CA GLY A 238 0.42 -12.93 2.13
C GLY A 238 -0.02 -13.77 0.94
N GLU A 239 -1.26 -13.58 0.52
CA GLU A 239 -1.80 -14.20 -0.68
C GLU A 239 -1.40 -13.40 -1.91
N VAL A 240 -0.66 -14.05 -2.81
CA VAL A 240 -0.20 -13.40 -4.04
C VAL A 240 -1.30 -13.45 -5.08
N PHE A 241 -1.70 -12.29 -5.62
CA PHE A 241 -2.74 -12.18 -6.64
C PHE A 241 -2.18 -11.96 -8.06
N VAL A 242 -0.92 -11.56 -8.20
CA VAL A 242 -0.25 -11.45 -9.51
C VAL A 242 1.26 -11.68 -9.41
N ARG A 243 1.85 -12.32 -10.42
CA ARG A 243 3.28 -12.70 -10.47
C ARG A 243 3.91 -12.41 -11.84
N PRO A 244 5.25 -12.31 -11.92
CA PRO A 244 5.95 -12.42 -13.20
C PRO A 244 5.88 -13.85 -13.74
N GLN A 245 5.69 -13.99 -15.05
CA GLN A 245 5.75 -15.28 -15.73
C GLN A 245 7.13 -15.92 -15.58
N GLY A 246 7.16 -17.18 -15.13
CA GLY A 246 8.41 -17.94 -14.95
C GLY A 246 9.14 -17.69 -13.63
N GLU A 247 8.64 -16.79 -12.78
CA GLU A 247 9.24 -16.43 -11.49
C GLU A 247 8.27 -16.67 -10.32
N PRO A 248 7.91 -17.93 -10.00
CA PRO A 248 6.85 -18.25 -9.03
C PRO A 248 7.17 -17.87 -7.58
N GLN A 249 8.40 -17.42 -7.29
CA GLN A 249 8.82 -16.94 -5.98
C GLN A 249 8.76 -15.41 -5.85
N ASN A 250 8.47 -14.70 -6.94
CA ASN A 250 8.32 -13.25 -6.94
C ASN A 250 6.83 -12.89 -7.10
N SER A 251 6.47 -11.68 -6.70
CA SER A 251 5.10 -11.16 -6.69
C SER A 251 5.09 -9.73 -7.21
N PHE A 252 4.06 -9.38 -7.98
CA PHE A 252 3.71 -7.99 -8.28
C PHE A 252 2.59 -7.46 -7.38
N GLY A 253 1.89 -8.35 -6.67
CA GLY A 253 0.70 -8.01 -5.94
C GLY A 253 0.45 -9.04 -4.85
N THR A 254 0.48 -8.58 -3.61
CA THR A 254 0.24 -9.43 -2.44
C THR A 254 -0.80 -8.76 -1.55
N ALA A 255 -1.77 -9.54 -1.09
CA ALA A 255 -2.75 -9.14 -0.09
C ALA A 255 -2.48 -9.88 1.23
N VAL A 256 -2.74 -9.24 2.36
CA VAL A 256 -2.63 -9.86 3.69
C VAL A 256 -3.71 -9.31 4.62
N GLU A 257 -4.33 -10.19 5.40
CA GLU A 257 -5.17 -9.78 6.54
C GLU A 257 -4.27 -9.34 7.69
N PHE A 258 -4.57 -8.20 8.30
CA PHE A 258 -3.77 -7.64 9.38
C PHE A 258 -4.71 -7.19 10.50
N GLY A 259 -4.82 -8.02 11.55
CA GLY A 259 -5.86 -7.83 12.56
C GLY A 259 -7.24 -8.03 11.94
N GLU A 260 -8.12 -7.04 12.09
CA GLU A 260 -9.45 -7.02 11.47
C GLU A 260 -9.44 -6.34 10.08
N GLY A 261 -8.33 -5.69 9.69
CA GLY A 261 -8.20 -5.00 8.41
C GLY A 261 -7.47 -5.80 7.34
N ALA A 262 -7.22 -5.15 6.20
CA ALA A 262 -6.59 -5.75 5.03
C ALA A 262 -5.54 -4.83 4.41
N VAL A 263 -4.48 -5.42 3.86
CA VAL A 263 -3.37 -4.69 3.24
C VAL A 263 -3.08 -5.28 1.87
N ILE A 264 -3.08 -4.42 0.85
CA ILE A 264 -2.74 -4.74 -0.52
C ILE A 264 -1.49 -3.94 -0.88
N VAL A 265 -0.45 -4.63 -1.35
CA VAL A 265 0.74 -3.98 -1.92
C VAL A 265 0.83 -4.40 -3.37
N PHE A 266 0.78 -3.41 -4.26
CA PHE A 266 0.92 -3.59 -5.70
C PHE A 266 2.20 -2.91 -6.20
N SER A 267 2.85 -3.56 -7.15
CA SER A 267 4.22 -3.35 -7.57
C SER A 267 4.45 -1.98 -8.21
N ASP A 268 3.44 -1.40 -8.83
CA ASP A 268 3.59 -0.31 -9.80
C ASP A 268 2.49 0.77 -9.62
N GLU A 269 2.79 2.04 -9.88
CA GLU A 269 1.85 3.15 -9.83
C GLU A 269 1.10 3.43 -11.14
N TRP A 270 1.48 2.81 -12.26
CA TRP A 270 0.97 3.21 -13.58
C TRP A 270 -0.55 3.15 -13.71
N ILE A 271 -1.22 2.28 -12.92
CA ILE A 271 -2.67 2.22 -12.82
C ILE A 271 -3.30 3.55 -12.36
N SER A 272 -2.54 4.44 -11.72
CA SER A 272 -3.02 5.76 -11.34
C SER A 272 -2.97 6.79 -12.49
N PHE A 273 -2.21 6.54 -13.57
CA PHE A 273 -1.97 7.55 -14.60
C PHE A 273 -3.02 7.57 -15.70
N ASP A 274 -3.48 8.75 -16.07
CA ASP A 274 -4.52 8.95 -17.11
C ASP A 274 -4.15 8.30 -18.45
N SER A 275 -2.86 8.20 -18.76
CA SER A 275 -2.37 7.56 -19.98
C SER A 275 -2.70 6.07 -20.04
N GLU A 276 -2.68 5.38 -18.89
CA GLU A 276 -3.00 3.96 -18.81
C GLU A 276 -4.47 3.74 -19.14
N TRP A 277 -5.34 4.55 -18.53
CA TRP A 277 -6.79 4.53 -18.74
C TRP A 277 -7.22 4.89 -20.17
N GLN A 278 -6.37 5.62 -20.90
CA GLN A 278 -6.57 5.94 -22.32
C GLN A 278 -6.08 4.82 -23.24
N ALA A 279 -4.99 4.14 -22.85
CA ALA A 279 -4.39 3.05 -23.61
C ALA A 279 -5.18 1.74 -23.47
N ILE A 280 -5.80 1.53 -22.31
CA ILE A 280 -6.56 0.33 -21.97
C ILE A 280 -7.99 0.73 -21.56
N PRO A 281 -8.90 0.98 -22.52
CA PRO A 281 -10.28 1.37 -22.23
C PRO A 281 -11.00 0.37 -21.32
N GLU A 282 -10.58 -0.90 -21.32
CA GLU A 282 -11.12 -1.97 -20.51
C GLU A 282 -11.00 -1.70 -18.99
N VAL A 283 -10.01 -0.90 -18.57
CA VAL A 283 -9.84 -0.46 -17.15
C VAL A 283 -11.09 0.25 -16.63
N ARG A 284 -11.88 0.89 -17.50
CA ARG A 284 -13.14 1.57 -17.11
C ARG A 284 -14.35 0.64 -17.04
N SER A 285 -14.25 -0.58 -17.58
CA SER A 285 -15.41 -1.42 -17.90
C SER A 285 -15.71 -2.53 -16.90
N SER A 286 -15.17 -2.47 -15.68
CA SER A 286 -15.51 -3.43 -14.63
C SER A 286 -16.94 -3.19 -14.13
N GLY A 287 -17.90 -3.85 -14.77
CA GLY A 287 -19.28 -3.99 -14.34
C GLY A 287 -19.85 -5.31 -14.91
N PRO A 288 -20.78 -5.98 -14.21
CA PRO A 288 -21.15 -7.35 -14.51
C PRO A 288 -21.91 -7.46 -15.84
N THR A 289 -21.56 -8.45 -16.67
CA THR A 289 -22.44 -8.96 -17.73
C THR A 289 -23.50 -9.88 -17.17
#